data_AF-A0A1E7FX51-F1
#
_entry.id   AF-A0A1E7FX51-F1
#
_cell.length_a   1.000
_cell.length_b   1.000
_cell.length_c   1.000
_cell.angle_alpha   90.00
_cell.angle_beta   90.00
_cell.angle_gamma   90.00
#
_symmetry.space_group_name_H-M   'P 1'
#
loop_
_entity.id
_entity.type
_entity.pdbx_description
1 polymer ?
#
loop_
_entity_poly.entity_id
_entity_poly.type
_entity_poly.pdbx_seq_one_letter_code
_entity_poly.pdbx_strand_id
1 'polypeptide(L)'
;MALLNSTQTSHVAERAKYFFEVLEAEEREKIGANRMWRVHLDLLNGFDELVSCKQSLRLSLEDENLTLLTEEQLNAIVQPIDLLSQYNDHEAKQAMHLGELRRAIGTLRYLQNQNTSNGKESASETCVVCLRHFHGEMAVLRCGHRFHQKPCFDQILSRSSGTSVQCPMKCRLLTAKNEVMIATNKARDDGSNVTRKIKGSYGTKISRIISDILTIRDKGEKGVIFSQWNDMLDILESALIENDVAIARPHGGRGFSESLRSFQSPNCTVLLLNLKQGAEGLTLVHATHVFMVEPIINNGLDQQAINRIHRIGQTKKTFVWRYLIQDTIEMKLDKMRLKNQGGNDVLEDSMNSMRNSLFALGGIDGGISSQEELLEILD
;
A
#
# COMPACT_ATOMS: atom_id res chain seq x y z
N MET A 1 10.73 -45.98 32.26
CA MET A 1 9.99 -45.12 31.31
C MET A 1 8.54 -45.09 31.74
N ALA A 2 8.19 -44.21 32.68
CA ALA A 2 6.85 -44.14 33.25
C ALA A 2 5.87 -43.54 32.22
N LEU A 3 4.81 -44.30 31.95
CA LEU A 3 3.67 -43.91 31.13
C LEU A 3 2.94 -42.76 31.84
N LEU A 4 3.07 -41.55 31.33
CA LEU A 4 2.17 -40.45 31.69
C LEU A 4 0.80 -40.75 31.08
N ASN A 5 -0.23 -40.81 31.93
CA ASN A 5 -1.61 -41.11 31.54
C ASN A 5 -2.11 -40.10 30.49
N SER A 6 -2.89 -40.57 29.51
CA SER A 6 -3.49 -39.76 28.44
C SER A 6 -4.33 -38.56 28.93
N THR A 7 -4.80 -38.62 30.17
CA THR A 7 -5.51 -37.55 30.87
C THR A 7 -4.60 -36.42 31.39
N GLN A 8 -3.34 -36.71 31.68
CA GLN A 8 -2.36 -35.67 32.05
C GLN A 8 -1.90 -34.89 30.81
N THR A 9 -1.75 -35.55 29.66
CA THR A 9 -1.39 -34.88 28.40
C THR A 9 -2.49 -33.97 27.87
N SER A 10 -3.78 -34.31 28.06
CA SER A 10 -4.89 -33.44 27.66
C SER A 10 -4.99 -32.18 28.53
N HIS A 11 -4.76 -32.31 29.84
CA HIS A 11 -4.78 -31.18 30.77
C HIS A 11 -3.60 -30.22 30.56
N VAL A 12 -2.43 -30.74 30.17
CA VAL A 12 -1.28 -29.91 29.76
C VAL A 12 -1.58 -29.17 28.46
N ALA A 13 -2.23 -29.81 27.49
CA ALA A 13 -2.62 -29.17 26.23
C ALA A 13 -3.66 -28.07 26.42
N GLU A 14 -4.67 -28.27 27.28
CA GLU A 14 -5.66 -27.24 27.62
C GLU A 14 -5.03 -26.05 28.34
N ARG A 15 -4.13 -26.29 29.30
CA ARG A 15 -3.38 -25.20 29.96
C ARG A 15 -2.48 -24.44 29.00
N ALA A 16 -1.82 -25.14 28.08
CA ALA A 16 -1.00 -24.50 27.05
C ALA A 16 -1.86 -23.62 26.14
N LYS A 17 -3.04 -24.09 25.72
CA LYS A 17 -3.97 -23.30 24.91
C LYS A 17 -4.43 -22.04 25.64
N TYR A 18 -4.82 -22.16 26.90
CA TYR A 18 -5.19 -21.00 27.74
C TYR A 18 -4.01 -20.02 27.87
N PHE A 19 -2.80 -20.51 28.08
CA PHE A 19 -1.60 -19.67 28.18
C PHE A 19 -1.34 -18.91 26.88
N PHE A 20 -1.46 -19.55 25.71
CA PHE A 20 -1.33 -18.87 24.42
C PHE A 20 -2.44 -17.84 24.17
N GLU A 21 -3.68 -18.12 24.58
CA GLU A 21 -4.79 -17.15 24.49
C GLU A 21 -4.52 -15.89 25.33
N VAL A 22 -3.95 -16.06 26.53
CA VAL A 22 -3.53 -14.94 27.39
C VAL A 22 -2.37 -14.17 26.73
N LEU A 23 -1.38 -14.86 26.18
CA LEU A 23 -0.23 -14.24 25.52
C LEU A 23 -0.64 -13.42 24.27
N GLU A 24 -1.56 -13.95 23.47
CA GLU A 24 -2.14 -13.22 22.33
C GLU A 24 -2.97 -12.02 22.77
N ALA A 25 -3.66 -12.12 23.92
CA ALA A 25 -4.39 -11.00 24.50
C ALA A 25 -3.42 -9.89 24.96
N GLU A 26 -2.34 -10.24 25.66
CA GLU A 26 -1.30 -9.30 26.07
C GLU A 26 -0.60 -8.65 24.86
N GLU A 27 -0.33 -9.40 23.79
CA GLU A 27 0.28 -8.83 22.58
C GLU A 27 -0.66 -7.82 21.90
N ARG A 28 -1.96 -8.12 21.83
CA ARG A 28 -2.97 -7.17 21.33
C ARG A 28 -3.05 -5.92 22.21
N GLU A 29 -3.03 -6.09 23.53
CA GLU A 29 -3.05 -4.98 24.47
C GLU A 29 -1.80 -4.11 24.32
N LYS A 30 -0.61 -4.71 24.16
CA LYS A 30 0.64 -3.99 23.91
C LYS A 30 0.62 -3.21 22.59
N ILE A 31 0.05 -3.77 21.52
CA ILE A 31 -0.10 -3.05 20.24
C ILE A 31 -1.06 -1.87 20.42
N GLY A 32 -2.18 -2.07 21.12
CA GLY A 32 -3.15 -1.03 21.46
C GLY A 32 -2.52 0.09 22.28
N ALA A 33 -1.79 -0.27 23.35
CA ALA A 33 -1.08 0.65 24.22
C ALA A 33 -0.01 1.45 23.46
N ASN A 34 0.77 0.81 22.56
CA ASN A 34 1.73 1.53 21.72
C ASN A 34 1.07 2.52 20.76
N ARG A 35 -0.08 2.15 20.16
CA ARG A 35 -0.83 3.06 19.30
C ARG A 35 -1.37 4.24 20.08
N MET A 36 -1.97 3.98 21.24
CA MET A 36 -2.48 5.00 22.14
C MET A 36 -1.37 5.93 22.62
N TRP A 37 -0.22 5.37 23.02
CA TRP A 37 0.98 6.12 23.38
C TRP A 37 1.44 7.06 22.26
N ARG A 38 1.54 6.58 21.02
CA ARG A 38 1.93 7.41 19.87
C ARG A 38 0.96 8.57 19.66
N VAL A 39 -0.35 8.31 19.70
CA VAL A 39 -1.36 9.36 19.55
C VAL A 39 -1.26 10.39 20.68
N HIS A 40 -1.07 9.95 21.92
CA HIS A 40 -0.86 10.87 23.05
C HIS A 40 0.44 11.65 22.91
N LEU A 41 1.53 11.02 22.47
CA LEU A 41 2.80 11.67 22.24
C LEU A 41 2.71 12.71 21.13
N ASP A 42 2.07 12.39 20.00
CA ASP A 42 1.85 13.32 18.89
C ASP A 42 0.97 14.50 19.33
N LEU A 43 -0.05 14.25 20.16
CA LEU A 43 -0.90 15.30 20.72
C LEU A 43 -0.12 16.19 21.70
N LEU A 44 0.70 15.61 22.59
CA LEU A 44 1.55 16.36 23.51
C LEU A 44 2.57 17.20 22.74
N ASN A 45 3.26 16.62 21.75
CA ASN A 45 4.17 17.35 20.88
C ASN A 45 3.48 18.51 20.18
N GLY A 46 2.24 18.32 19.71
CA GLY A 46 1.45 19.40 19.12
C GLY A 46 1.08 20.50 20.12
N PHE A 47 0.78 20.15 21.38
CA PHE A 47 0.59 21.15 22.43
C PHE A 47 1.89 21.89 22.77
N ASP A 48 3.01 21.18 22.88
CA ASP A 48 4.32 21.77 23.15
C ASP A 48 4.74 22.72 22.02
N GLU A 49 4.49 22.36 20.75
CA GLU A 49 4.73 23.23 19.60
C GLU A 49 3.89 24.52 19.67
N LEU A 50 2.60 24.41 20.03
CA LEU A 50 1.71 25.55 20.19
C LEU A 50 2.10 26.45 21.38
N VAL A 51 2.59 25.86 22.48
CA VAL A 51 3.09 26.59 23.64
C VAL A 51 4.40 27.29 23.30
N SER A 52 5.34 26.58 22.67
CA SER A 52 6.62 27.12 22.23
C SER A 52 6.45 28.28 21.25
N CYS A 53 5.48 28.21 20.34
CA CYS A 53 5.16 29.31 19.41
C CYS A 53 4.71 30.61 20.11
N LYS A 54 4.24 30.54 21.37
CA LYS A 54 3.85 31.70 22.18
C LYS A 54 4.92 32.14 23.17
N GLN A 55 5.97 31.34 23.34
CA GLN A 55 7.05 31.63 24.26
C GLN A 55 8.08 32.53 23.58
N SER A 56 8.42 33.63 24.26
CA SER A 56 9.52 34.49 23.85
C SER A 56 10.81 33.96 24.44
N LEU A 57 11.72 33.49 23.59
CA LEU A 57 13.07 33.13 24.00
C LEU A 57 13.89 34.40 24.29
N ARG A 58 14.73 34.35 25.31
CA ARG A 58 15.71 35.41 25.60
C ARG A 58 17.09 34.84 25.92
N LEU A 59 18.13 35.64 25.73
CA LEU A 59 19.47 35.27 26.16
C LEU A 59 19.60 35.41 27.70
N SER A 60 20.42 34.55 28.31
CA SER A 60 20.79 34.70 29.73
C SER A 60 21.61 35.98 29.93
N LEU A 61 21.36 36.71 31.02
CA LEU A 61 22.20 37.87 31.40
C LEU A 61 23.45 37.40 32.16
N GLU A 62 24.53 38.18 32.11
CA GLU A 62 25.84 37.80 32.68
C GLU A 62 25.81 37.51 34.18
N ASP A 63 24.94 38.19 34.94
CA ASP A 63 24.81 38.07 36.41
C ASP A 63 23.50 37.39 36.86
N GLU A 64 22.82 36.69 35.96
CA GLU A 64 21.54 36.05 36.28
C GLU A 64 21.72 34.74 37.02
N ASN A 65 21.18 34.65 38.24
CA ASN A 65 21.20 33.41 39.01
C ASN A 65 20.07 32.47 38.55
N LEU A 66 20.41 31.58 37.62
CA LEU A 66 19.50 30.61 37.00
C LEU A 66 18.85 29.66 38.01
N THR A 67 19.43 29.44 39.19
CA THR A 67 18.86 28.55 40.22
C THR A 67 17.60 29.09 40.88
N LEU A 68 17.33 30.39 40.72
CA LEU A 68 16.14 31.06 41.25
C LEU A 68 14.95 31.04 40.28
N LEU A 69 15.15 30.54 39.07
CA LEU A 69 14.15 30.51 38.02
C LEU A 69 13.34 29.22 38.06
N THR A 70 12.07 29.30 37.65
CA THR A 70 11.24 28.10 37.45
C THR A 70 11.68 27.33 36.21
N GLU A 71 11.33 26.05 36.10
CA GLU A 71 11.63 25.24 34.90
C GLU A 71 11.08 25.88 33.62
N GLU A 72 9.89 26.48 33.66
CA GLU A 72 9.30 27.20 32.52
C GLU A 72 10.14 28.42 32.11
N GLN A 73 10.70 29.14 33.08
CA GLN A 73 11.56 30.30 32.83
C GLN A 73 12.93 29.87 32.30
N LEU A 74 13.47 28.76 32.79
CA LEU A 74 14.73 28.17 32.30
C LEU A 74 14.60 27.72 30.85
N ASN A 75 13.49 27.07 30.47
CA ASN A 75 13.24 26.62 29.10
C ASN A 75 13.13 27.79 28.09
N ALA A 76 12.82 29.00 28.56
CA ALA A 76 12.78 30.20 27.74
C ALA A 76 14.14 30.93 27.62
N ILE A 77 15.18 30.46 28.32
CA ILE A 77 16.51 31.07 28.33
C ILE A 77 17.46 30.27 27.45
N VAL A 78 18.02 30.94 26.45
CA VAL A 78 19.11 30.40 25.62
C VAL A 78 20.43 30.86 26.21
N GLN A 79 21.28 29.91 26.61
CA GLN A 79 22.63 30.25 27.05
C GLN A 79 23.50 30.64 25.84
N PRO A 80 24.38 31.65 25.95
CA PRO A 80 25.28 32.05 24.87
C PRO A 80 26.13 30.92 24.31
N ILE A 81 26.50 29.94 25.14
CA ILE A 81 27.26 28.75 24.71
C ILE A 81 26.48 27.84 23.76
N ASP A 82 25.16 27.77 23.92
CA ASP A 82 24.29 26.92 23.11
C ASP A 82 23.88 27.60 21.80
N LEU A 83 24.04 28.92 21.71
CA LEU A 83 23.55 29.73 20.59
C LEU A 83 24.09 29.25 19.24
N LEU A 84 25.39 28.96 19.16
CA LEU A 84 26.02 28.51 17.92
C LEU A 84 25.53 27.10 17.52
N SER A 85 25.36 26.21 18.50
CA SER A 85 24.85 24.86 18.28
C SER A 85 23.41 24.90 17.76
N GLN A 86 22.54 25.67 18.42
CA GLN A 86 21.15 25.87 18.01
C GLN A 86 21.06 26.52 16.63
N TYR A 87 21.87 27.55 16.36
CA TYR A 87 21.91 28.20 15.05
C TYR A 87 22.25 27.20 13.94
N ASN A 88 23.30 26.40 14.13
CA ASN A 88 23.71 25.39 13.16
C ASN A 88 22.63 24.31 12.96
N ASP A 89 21.94 23.87 14.03
CA ASP A 89 20.84 22.91 13.94
C ASP A 89 19.64 23.49 13.17
N HIS A 90 19.26 24.74 13.46
CA HIS A 90 18.20 25.42 12.71
C HIS A 90 18.57 25.64 11.24
N GLU A 91 19.82 25.99 10.94
CA GLU A 91 20.31 26.13 9.58
C GLU A 91 20.28 24.79 8.83
N ALA A 92 20.69 23.70 9.49
CA ALA A 92 20.62 22.35 8.92
C ALA A 92 19.17 21.90 8.66
N LYS A 93 18.26 22.12 9.62
CA LYS A 93 16.82 21.83 9.46
C LYS A 93 16.21 22.65 8.34
N GLN A 94 16.53 23.94 8.27
CA GLN A 94 16.08 24.82 7.18
C GLN A 94 16.54 24.28 5.82
N ALA A 95 17.82 23.90 5.69
CA ALA A 95 18.36 23.33 4.46
C ALA A 95 17.66 22.02 4.06
N MET A 96 17.39 21.13 5.03
CA MET A 96 16.67 19.88 4.82
C MET A 96 15.25 20.11 4.31
N HIS A 97 14.45 20.92 5.02
CA HIS A 97 13.06 21.19 4.66
C HIS A 97 12.93 21.97 3.34
N LEU A 98 13.87 22.89 3.05
CA LEU A 98 13.93 23.53 1.73
C LEU A 98 14.19 22.49 0.62
N GLY A 99 15.01 21.47 0.87
CA GLY A 99 15.22 20.35 -0.06
C GLY A 99 13.96 19.50 -0.28
N GLU A 100 13.21 19.21 0.78
CA GLU A 100 11.91 18.52 0.70
C GLU A 100 10.88 19.32 -0.09
N LEU A 101 10.74 20.61 0.21
CA LEU A 101 9.83 21.51 -0.50
C LEU A 101 10.17 21.58 -2.00
N ARG A 102 11.46 21.67 -2.35
CA ARG A 102 11.90 21.67 -3.76
C ARG A 102 11.53 20.37 -4.48
N ARG A 103 11.70 19.21 -3.84
CA ARG A 103 11.29 17.91 -4.39
C ARG A 103 9.77 17.85 -4.57
N ALA A 104 9.00 18.25 -3.57
CA ALA A 104 7.54 18.27 -3.62
C ALA A 104 7.01 19.17 -4.75
N ILE A 105 7.58 20.37 -4.94
CA ILE A 105 7.24 21.27 -6.04
C ILE A 105 7.55 20.63 -7.41
N GLY A 106 8.69 19.94 -7.52
CA GLY A 106 9.05 19.20 -8.74
C GLY A 106 8.02 18.12 -9.09
N THR A 107 7.61 17.32 -8.10
CA THR A 107 6.55 16.31 -8.23
C THR A 107 5.22 16.95 -8.62
N LEU A 108 4.82 18.05 -7.98
CA LEU A 108 3.58 18.74 -8.29
C LEU A 108 3.55 19.22 -9.75
N ARG A 109 4.64 19.85 -10.23
CA ARG A 109 4.75 20.28 -11.63
C ARG A 109 4.66 19.11 -12.61
N TYR A 110 5.29 17.98 -12.28
CA TYR A 110 5.18 16.76 -13.08
C TYR A 110 3.72 16.27 -13.18
N LEU A 111 3.01 16.18 -12.05
CA LEU A 111 1.62 15.74 -12.01
C LEU A 111 0.68 16.71 -12.74
N GLN A 112 0.90 18.02 -12.60
CA GLN A 112 0.14 19.04 -13.33
C GLN A 112 0.35 18.93 -14.85
N ASN A 113 1.58 18.68 -15.29
CA ASN A 113 1.87 18.42 -16.70
C ASN A 113 1.16 17.15 -17.21
N GLN A 114 1.09 16.09 -16.40
CA GLN A 114 0.34 14.88 -16.74
C GLN A 114 -1.18 15.12 -16.85
N ASN A 115 -1.76 15.87 -15.90
CA ASN A 115 -3.18 16.18 -15.94
C ASN A 115 -3.56 17.04 -17.15
N THR A 116 -2.68 17.96 -17.56
CA THR A 116 -2.90 18.80 -18.75
C THR A 116 -2.87 17.97 -20.04
N SER A 117 -2.05 16.91 -20.09
CA SER A 117 -2.03 15.97 -21.23
C SER A 117 -3.24 15.03 -21.28
N ASN A 118 -3.86 14.68 -20.14
CA ASN A 118 -5.03 13.80 -20.13
C ASN A 118 -6.31 14.44 -20.72
N GLY A 119 -6.34 15.76 -20.89
CA GLY A 119 -7.48 16.49 -21.48
C GLY A 119 -7.34 16.87 -22.96
N LYS A 120 -6.17 16.66 -23.57
CA LYS A 120 -5.90 16.95 -24.98
C LYS A 120 -5.15 15.77 -25.59
N GLU A 121 -5.82 14.99 -26.42
CA GLU A 121 -5.16 14.01 -27.27
C GLU A 121 -3.98 14.70 -27.99
N SER A 122 -2.78 14.13 -27.83
CA SER A 122 -1.62 14.35 -28.71
C SER A 122 -0.66 15.53 -28.45
N ALA A 123 -0.51 16.06 -27.22
CA ALA A 123 0.54 17.06 -26.92
C ALA A 123 1.81 16.46 -26.26
N SER A 124 2.63 15.79 -27.10
CA SER A 124 4.03 15.36 -26.90
C SER A 124 4.35 14.45 -25.69
N GLU A 125 4.01 13.17 -25.83
CA GLU A 125 4.58 12.05 -25.06
C GLU A 125 5.99 11.65 -25.53
N THR A 126 6.69 12.56 -26.21
CA THR A 126 7.99 12.29 -26.84
C THR A 126 9.13 12.92 -26.04
N CYS A 127 10.21 12.17 -25.88
CA CYS A 127 11.44 12.70 -25.34
C CYS A 127 12.08 13.66 -26.33
N VAL A 128 12.39 14.86 -25.87
CA VAL A 128 13.00 15.94 -26.66
C VAL A 128 14.48 15.71 -27.03
N VAL A 129 15.13 14.69 -26.45
CA VAL A 129 16.52 14.34 -26.76
C VAL A 129 16.60 13.40 -27.96
N CYS A 130 15.80 12.33 -27.95
CA CYS A 130 15.81 11.33 -29.03
C CYS A 130 14.60 11.41 -29.97
N LEU A 131 13.63 12.29 -29.67
CA LEU A 131 12.36 12.47 -30.39
C LEU A 131 11.47 11.23 -30.44
N ARG A 132 11.71 10.23 -29.56
CA ARG A 132 10.91 9.01 -29.45
C ARG A 132 9.91 9.11 -28.31
N HIS A 133 8.82 8.36 -28.41
CA HIS A 133 7.83 8.22 -27.33
C HIS A 133 8.46 7.67 -26.04
N PHE A 134 7.98 8.16 -24.90
CA PHE A 134 8.40 7.65 -23.59
C PHE A 134 7.97 6.19 -23.42
N HIS A 135 8.93 5.35 -23.05
CA HIS A 135 8.73 3.95 -22.69
C HIS A 135 9.63 3.63 -21.50
N GLY A 136 9.16 2.74 -20.61
CA GLY A 136 9.93 2.34 -19.42
C GLY A 136 10.12 3.47 -18.40
N GLU A 137 11.35 3.59 -17.90
CA GLU A 137 11.74 4.56 -16.88
C GLU A 137 12.15 5.91 -17.47
N MET A 138 11.71 6.97 -16.81
CA MET A 138 11.89 8.36 -17.23
C MET A 138 12.57 9.14 -16.10
N ALA A 139 13.60 9.89 -16.45
CA ALA A 139 14.17 10.89 -15.55
C ALA A 139 13.34 12.18 -15.64
N VAL A 140 12.96 12.73 -14.49
CA VAL A 140 12.17 13.95 -14.34
C VAL A 140 12.96 14.96 -13.53
N LEU A 141 13.21 16.13 -14.11
CA LEU A 141 13.92 17.24 -13.47
C LEU A 141 12.98 18.08 -12.59
N ARG A 142 13.53 18.96 -11.72
CA ARG A 142 12.75 19.88 -10.86
C ARG A 142 11.81 20.83 -11.62
N CYS A 143 12.08 21.04 -12.90
CA CYS A 143 11.24 21.83 -13.79
C CYS A 143 10.03 21.04 -14.35
N GLY A 144 9.92 19.74 -14.05
CA GLY A 144 8.87 18.86 -14.56
C GLY A 144 9.11 18.32 -15.98
N HIS A 145 10.25 18.63 -16.60
CA HIS A 145 10.62 18.07 -17.91
C HIS A 145 11.12 16.63 -17.79
N ARG A 146 10.76 15.81 -18.79
CA ARG A 146 10.94 14.36 -18.80
C ARG A 146 11.94 13.94 -19.88
N PHE A 147 12.75 12.94 -19.58
CA PHE A 147 13.72 12.32 -20.50
C PHE A 147 13.71 10.81 -20.29
N HIS A 148 14.04 9.99 -21.31
CA HIS A 148 14.31 8.57 -21.03
C HIS A 148 15.48 8.48 -20.05
N GLN A 149 15.34 7.68 -18.98
CA GLN A 149 16.42 7.50 -18.02
C GLN A 149 17.68 6.98 -18.72
N LYS A 150 17.52 5.97 -19.57
CA LYS A 150 18.57 5.50 -20.49
C LYS A 150 18.06 5.51 -21.94
N PRO A 151 18.87 5.91 -22.93
CA PRO A 151 20.20 6.52 -22.82
C PRO A 151 20.16 8.06 -22.70
N CYS A 152 18.98 8.69 -22.83
CA CYS A 152 18.88 10.13 -23.03
C CYS A 152 19.37 10.94 -21.83
N PHE A 153 18.93 10.59 -20.62
CA PHE A 153 19.33 11.29 -19.41
C PHE A 153 20.79 11.00 -19.05
N ASP A 154 21.26 9.77 -19.22
CA ASP A 154 22.68 9.42 -19.08
C ASP A 154 23.58 10.28 -19.99
N GLN A 155 23.14 10.55 -21.23
CA GLN A 155 23.88 11.43 -22.14
C GLN A 155 23.91 12.88 -21.65
N ILE A 156 22.81 13.39 -21.08
CA ILE A 156 22.78 14.71 -20.44
C ILE A 156 23.73 14.72 -19.23
N LEU A 157 23.71 13.65 -18.43
CA LEU A 157 24.54 13.51 -17.24
C LEU A 157 26.03 13.48 -17.60
N SER A 158 26.41 12.75 -18.66
CA SER A 158 27.79 12.65 -19.13
C SER A 158 28.37 14.00 -19.59
N ARG A 159 27.52 14.91 -20.08
CA ARG A 159 27.90 16.27 -20.49
C ARG A 159 27.90 17.28 -19.34
N SER A 160 27.33 16.92 -18.19
CA SER A 160 27.30 17.78 -17.01
C SER A 160 28.54 17.54 -16.14
N SER A 161 29.40 18.55 -16.05
CA SER A 161 30.50 18.57 -15.07
C SER A 161 29.96 19.10 -13.74
N GLY A 162 30.00 18.28 -12.68
CA GLY A 162 29.61 18.69 -11.32
C GLY A 162 28.46 17.87 -10.70
N THR A 163 27.85 18.42 -9.64
CA THR A 163 26.78 17.79 -8.84
C THR A 163 25.37 18.10 -9.34
N SER A 164 25.24 18.91 -10.39
CA SER A 164 23.96 19.39 -10.93
C SER A 164 23.87 19.17 -12.44
N VAL A 165 22.65 18.99 -12.92
CA VAL A 165 22.29 18.78 -14.32
C VAL A 165 21.43 19.93 -14.81
N GLN A 166 21.78 20.48 -15.97
CA GLN A 166 21.01 21.55 -16.60
C GLN A 166 19.93 20.96 -17.51
N CYS A 167 18.70 21.44 -17.36
CA CYS A 167 17.58 21.17 -18.26
C CYS A 167 17.95 21.57 -19.71
N PRO A 168 17.96 20.64 -20.69
CA PRO A 168 18.29 20.95 -22.09
C PRO A 168 17.16 21.71 -22.82
N MET A 169 15.98 21.82 -22.21
CA MET A 169 14.89 22.66 -22.71
C MET A 169 15.17 24.14 -22.46
N LYS A 170 14.37 25.02 -23.09
CA LYS A 170 14.42 26.48 -22.88
C LYS A 170 14.36 26.89 -21.40
N CYS A 171 13.85 26.00 -20.55
CA CYS A 171 13.82 26.14 -19.10
C CYS A 171 15.19 26.33 -18.45
N ARG A 172 16.23 25.63 -18.93
CA ARG A 172 17.62 25.70 -18.44
C ARG A 172 17.83 25.61 -16.92
N LEU A 173 16.81 25.20 -16.17
CA LEU A 173 16.85 25.05 -14.72
C LEU A 173 17.89 23.99 -14.33
N LEU A 174 18.78 24.36 -13.41
CA LEU A 174 19.72 23.44 -12.79
C LEU A 174 19.00 22.58 -11.75
N THR A 175 19.23 21.27 -11.79
CA THR A 175 18.68 20.28 -10.86
C THR A 175 19.85 19.51 -10.26
N ALA A 176 19.94 19.42 -8.93
CA ALA A 176 20.99 18.60 -8.34
C ALA A 176 20.75 17.12 -8.66
N LYS A 177 21.82 16.34 -8.84
CA LYS A 177 21.71 14.92 -9.27
C LYS A 177 20.84 14.08 -8.32
N ASN A 178 20.86 14.40 -7.02
CA ASN A 178 20.04 13.76 -5.98
C ASN A 178 18.57 14.22 -5.95
N GLU A 179 18.20 15.25 -6.71
CA GLU A 179 16.82 15.75 -6.83
C GLU A 179 16.16 15.30 -8.14
N VAL A 180 16.86 14.51 -8.96
CA VAL A 180 16.30 13.91 -10.18
C VAL A 180 15.37 12.78 -9.76
N MET A 181 14.12 12.85 -10.22
CA MET A 181 13.11 11.85 -9.92
C MET A 181 13.07 10.81 -11.04
N ILE A 182 12.91 9.54 -10.71
CA ILE A 182 12.63 8.50 -11.70
C ILE A 182 11.14 8.18 -11.68
N ALA A 183 10.48 8.39 -12.82
CA ALA A 183 9.10 8.05 -13.05
C ALA A 183 9.03 6.83 -13.97
N THR A 184 8.23 5.82 -13.63
CA THR A 184 8.09 4.62 -14.46
C THR A 184 6.67 4.53 -15.01
N ASN A 185 6.54 4.32 -16.32
CA ASN A 185 5.27 3.93 -16.94
C ASN A 185 5.00 2.43 -16.74
N LYS A 186 5.17 1.92 -15.51
CA LYS A 186 4.84 0.52 -15.21
C LYS A 186 3.32 0.34 -15.25
N ALA A 187 2.76 0.21 -16.45
CA ALA A 187 1.66 -0.71 -16.69
C ALA A 187 2.27 -2.10 -16.50
N ARG A 188 2.21 -2.61 -15.26
CA ARG A 188 2.67 -3.96 -14.98
C ARG A 188 1.74 -4.90 -15.74
N ASP A 189 2.30 -5.75 -16.61
CA ASP A 189 1.56 -6.89 -17.17
C ASP A 189 1.49 -8.02 -16.13
N ASP A 190 1.05 -7.67 -14.93
CA ASP A 190 0.82 -8.57 -13.79
C ASP A 190 -0.65 -9.02 -13.73
N GLY A 191 -1.39 -8.83 -14.83
CA GLY A 191 -2.83 -9.03 -14.91
C GLY A 191 -3.67 -7.91 -14.27
N SER A 192 -3.04 -6.88 -13.68
CA SER A 192 -3.77 -5.72 -13.13
C SER A 192 -4.19 -4.69 -14.18
N ASN A 193 -3.72 -4.84 -15.42
CA ASN A 193 -4.15 -4.02 -16.54
C ASN A 193 -5.66 -4.13 -16.73
N VAL A 194 -6.33 -3.00 -16.47
CA VAL A 194 -7.75 -2.84 -16.70
C VAL A 194 -7.94 -2.55 -18.19
N THR A 195 -8.50 -3.51 -18.93
CA THR A 195 -8.81 -3.33 -20.36
C THR A 195 -10.03 -2.44 -20.59
N ARG A 196 -10.86 -2.23 -19.55
CA ARG A 196 -12.13 -1.52 -19.62
C ARG A 196 -12.02 -0.11 -19.04
N LYS A 197 -12.53 0.89 -19.75
CA LYS A 197 -12.59 2.26 -19.22
C LYS A 197 -13.49 2.32 -17.97
N ILE A 198 -12.91 2.72 -16.85
CA ILE A 198 -13.59 2.94 -15.57
C ILE A 198 -13.75 4.45 -15.37
N LYS A 199 -14.88 4.87 -14.81
CA LYS A 199 -15.12 6.25 -14.37
C LYS A 199 -14.48 6.44 -12.99
N GLY A 200 -13.78 7.55 -12.79
CA GLY A 200 -13.07 7.85 -11.54
C GLY A 200 -11.60 7.41 -11.54
N SER A 201 -10.84 7.89 -10.55
CA SER A 201 -9.43 7.58 -10.36
C SER A 201 -9.24 6.81 -9.05
N TYR A 202 -9.06 5.50 -9.14
CA TYR A 202 -8.88 4.62 -7.97
C TYR A 202 -7.54 3.88 -8.03
N GLY A 203 -7.13 3.34 -6.88
CA GLY A 203 -5.95 2.48 -6.80
C GLY A 203 -6.12 1.18 -7.61
N THR A 204 -5.01 0.59 -8.04
CA THR A 204 -4.96 -0.57 -8.96
C THR A 204 -5.91 -1.70 -8.60
N LYS A 205 -5.99 -2.05 -7.31
CA LYS A 205 -6.84 -3.13 -6.81
C LYS A 205 -8.33 -2.85 -6.98
N ILE A 206 -8.77 -1.65 -6.62
CA ILE A 206 -10.16 -1.21 -6.77
C ILE A 206 -10.53 -1.13 -8.24
N SER A 207 -9.67 -0.54 -9.07
CA SER A 207 -9.89 -0.48 -10.52
C SER A 207 -10.02 -1.88 -11.13
N ARG A 208 -9.18 -2.85 -10.72
CA ARG A 208 -9.31 -4.24 -11.18
C ARG A 208 -10.65 -4.87 -10.76
N ILE A 209 -11.03 -4.73 -9.49
CA ILE A 209 -12.30 -5.24 -8.95
C ILE A 209 -13.49 -4.68 -9.76
N ILE A 210 -13.51 -3.38 -10.02
CA ILE A 210 -14.58 -2.74 -10.80
C ILE A 210 -14.62 -3.31 -12.23
N SER A 211 -13.45 -3.46 -12.88
CA SER A 211 -13.36 -4.06 -14.22
C SER A 211 -13.96 -5.46 -14.28
N ASP A 212 -13.64 -6.31 -13.31
CA ASP A 212 -14.13 -7.68 -13.22
C ASP A 212 -15.65 -7.70 -12.94
N ILE A 213 -16.14 -6.80 -12.08
CA ILE A 213 -17.57 -6.65 -11.78
C ILE A 213 -18.36 -6.21 -13.02
N LEU A 214 -17.86 -5.22 -13.76
CA LEU A 214 -18.49 -4.78 -15.00
C LEU A 214 -18.56 -5.93 -16.03
N THR A 215 -17.55 -6.80 -16.04
CA THR A 215 -17.51 -7.98 -16.93
C THR A 215 -18.59 -9.00 -16.57
N ILE A 216 -18.83 -9.28 -15.29
CA ILE A 216 -19.91 -10.20 -14.88
C ILE A 216 -21.29 -9.56 -15.05
N ARG A 217 -21.41 -8.24 -14.89
CA ARG A 217 -22.65 -7.49 -15.13
C ARG A 217 -23.12 -7.68 -16.57
N ASP A 218 -22.20 -7.53 -17.53
CA ASP A 218 -22.51 -7.68 -18.96
C ASP A 218 -22.93 -9.12 -19.32
N LYS A 219 -22.52 -10.11 -18.52
CA LYS A 219 -22.97 -11.51 -18.62
C LYS A 219 -24.29 -11.79 -17.89
N GLY A 220 -24.85 -10.80 -17.18
CA GLY A 220 -26.02 -10.98 -16.33
C GLY A 220 -25.76 -11.86 -15.10
N GLU A 221 -24.50 -11.97 -14.68
CA GLU A 221 -24.08 -12.74 -13.51
C GLU A 221 -23.99 -11.85 -12.27
N LYS A 222 -24.16 -12.46 -11.09
CA LYS A 222 -24.17 -11.76 -9.81
C LYS A 222 -23.00 -12.16 -8.93
N GLY A 223 -22.49 -11.20 -8.17
CA GLY A 223 -21.37 -11.38 -7.28
C GLY A 223 -21.64 -10.96 -5.84
N VAL A 224 -20.85 -11.49 -4.92
CA VAL A 224 -20.77 -11.01 -3.53
C VAL A 224 -19.34 -10.56 -3.27
N ILE A 225 -19.17 -9.33 -2.81
CA ILE A 225 -17.90 -8.79 -2.35
C ILE A 225 -17.81 -8.96 -0.85
N PHE A 226 -16.75 -9.64 -0.41
CA PHE A 226 -16.40 -9.77 1.00
C PHE A 226 -15.21 -8.89 1.35
N SER A 227 -15.36 -8.14 2.45
CA SER A 227 -14.28 -7.41 3.10
C SER A 227 -14.42 -7.53 4.62
N GLN A 228 -13.31 -7.57 5.35
CA GLN A 228 -13.28 -7.44 6.81
C GLN A 228 -13.38 -5.97 7.26
N TRP A 229 -13.09 -5.03 6.37
CA TRP A 229 -13.07 -3.59 6.62
C TRP A 229 -14.31 -2.89 6.03
N ASN A 230 -15.09 -2.19 6.85
CA ASN A 230 -16.24 -1.43 6.38
C ASN A 230 -15.82 -0.24 5.51
N ASP A 231 -14.73 0.46 5.86
CA ASP A 231 -14.18 1.58 5.09
C ASP A 231 -13.86 1.16 3.63
N MET A 232 -13.36 -0.06 3.44
CA MET A 232 -13.12 -0.59 2.10
C MET A 232 -14.41 -0.85 1.33
N LEU A 233 -15.47 -1.28 2.03
CA LEU A 233 -16.80 -1.42 1.42
C LEU A 233 -17.41 -0.05 1.08
N ASP A 234 -17.16 0.99 1.88
CA ASP A 234 -17.60 2.38 1.59
C ASP A 234 -16.96 2.91 0.29
N ILE A 235 -15.66 2.67 0.14
CA ILE A 235 -14.91 3.04 -1.06
C ILE A 235 -15.44 2.27 -2.28
N LEU A 236 -15.64 0.96 -2.16
CA LEU A 236 -16.14 0.13 -3.25
C LEU A 236 -17.58 0.47 -3.63
N GLU A 237 -18.44 0.76 -2.65
CA GLU A 237 -19.81 1.21 -2.89
C GLU A 237 -19.83 2.49 -3.73
N SER A 238 -19.07 3.51 -3.29
CA SER A 238 -18.96 4.78 -4.01
C SER A 238 -18.45 4.58 -5.43
N ALA A 239 -17.40 3.77 -5.58
CA ALA A 239 -16.77 3.53 -6.88
C ALA A 239 -17.65 2.71 -7.84
N LEU A 240 -18.42 1.74 -7.33
CA LEU A 240 -19.35 0.94 -8.11
C LEU A 240 -20.57 1.75 -8.56
N ILE A 241 -21.11 2.61 -7.69
CA ILE A 241 -22.20 3.52 -8.03
C ILE A 241 -21.75 4.51 -9.11
N GLU A 242 -20.55 5.09 -8.99
CA GLU A 242 -19.99 5.98 -10.02
C GLU A 242 -19.86 5.29 -11.39
N ASN A 243 -19.66 3.96 -11.40
CA ASN A 243 -19.54 3.12 -12.60
C ASN A 243 -20.87 2.47 -13.05
N ASP A 244 -22.00 3.01 -12.63
CA ASP A 244 -23.36 2.55 -12.98
C ASP A 244 -23.59 1.07 -12.63
N VAL A 245 -23.04 0.60 -11.51
CA VAL A 245 -23.29 -0.74 -10.99
C VAL A 245 -24.31 -0.65 -9.87
N ALA A 246 -25.45 -1.31 -10.06
CA ALA A 246 -26.45 -1.44 -9.00
C ALA A 246 -26.00 -2.44 -7.94
N ILE A 247 -25.94 -1.97 -6.70
CA ILE A 247 -25.43 -2.71 -5.55
C ILE A 247 -26.48 -2.86 -4.46
N ALA A 248 -26.25 -3.80 -3.54
CA ALA A 248 -26.95 -3.89 -2.27
C ALA A 248 -25.93 -3.94 -1.14
N ARG A 249 -26.20 -3.22 -0.05
CA ARG A 249 -25.33 -3.21 1.13
C ARG A 249 -26.15 -3.15 2.42
N PRO A 250 -26.18 -4.24 3.20
CA PRO A 250 -26.90 -4.26 4.45
C PRO A 250 -26.13 -3.46 5.51
N HIS A 251 -26.78 -2.42 6.02
CA HIS A 251 -26.41 -1.76 7.26
C HIS A 251 -27.25 -2.42 8.35
N GLY A 252 -26.62 -2.97 9.39
CA GLY A 252 -27.24 -3.94 10.31
C GLY A 252 -28.61 -3.57 10.88
N GLY A 253 -29.34 -4.57 11.40
CA GLY A 253 -30.71 -4.41 11.91
C GLY A 253 -31.77 -4.62 10.84
N ARG A 254 -32.80 -3.77 10.78
CA ARG A 254 -33.96 -3.95 9.86
C ARG A 254 -33.61 -3.82 8.37
N GLY A 255 -32.57 -3.06 8.01
CA GLY A 255 -32.13 -2.87 6.61
C GLY A 255 -31.45 -4.09 5.98
N PHE A 256 -31.14 -5.10 6.79
CA PHE A 256 -30.45 -6.30 6.35
C PHE A 256 -31.32 -7.20 5.44
N SER A 257 -32.56 -7.46 5.86
CA SER A 257 -33.50 -8.29 5.09
C SER A 257 -33.94 -7.61 3.79
N GLU A 258 -34.09 -6.29 3.81
CA GLU A 258 -34.43 -5.49 2.63
C GLU A 258 -33.30 -5.49 1.60
N SER A 259 -32.04 -5.33 2.04
CA SER A 259 -30.87 -5.39 1.17
C SER A 259 -30.72 -6.76 0.50
N LEU A 260 -31.01 -7.85 1.23
CA LEU A 260 -31.01 -9.20 0.65
C LEU A 260 -32.11 -9.40 -0.39
N ARG A 261 -33.32 -8.85 -0.16
CA ARG A 261 -34.40 -8.85 -1.16
C ARG A 261 -34.02 -8.04 -2.38
N SER A 262 -33.39 -6.88 -2.20
CA SER A 262 -32.86 -6.06 -3.28
C SER A 262 -31.83 -6.82 -4.11
N PHE A 263 -30.93 -7.58 -3.46
CA PHE A 263 -29.96 -8.42 -4.16
C PHE A 263 -30.60 -9.54 -5.00
N GLN A 264 -31.78 -10.04 -4.62
CA GLN A 264 -32.53 -11.01 -5.42
C GLN A 264 -33.08 -10.40 -6.73
N SER A 265 -33.37 -9.10 -6.76
CA SER A 265 -33.84 -8.38 -7.96
C SER A 265 -32.85 -8.50 -9.12
N PRO A 266 -33.30 -8.72 -10.37
CA PRO A 266 -32.40 -8.82 -11.52
C PRO A 266 -31.54 -7.57 -11.76
N ASN A 267 -31.99 -6.42 -11.26
CA ASN A 267 -31.27 -5.15 -11.43
C ASN A 267 -30.02 -5.06 -10.54
N CYS A 268 -29.95 -5.79 -9.43
CA CYS A 268 -28.80 -5.74 -8.53
C CYS A 268 -27.71 -6.71 -8.99
N THR A 269 -26.50 -6.20 -9.22
CA THR A 269 -25.35 -7.00 -9.70
C THR A 269 -24.52 -7.54 -8.54
N VAL A 270 -24.30 -6.74 -7.51
CA VAL A 270 -23.34 -7.05 -6.44
C VAL A 270 -23.90 -6.79 -5.05
N LEU A 271 -23.68 -7.73 -4.14
CA LEU A 271 -23.89 -7.55 -2.70
C LEU A 271 -22.55 -7.27 -2.02
N LEU A 272 -22.45 -6.15 -1.30
CA LEU A 272 -21.29 -5.84 -0.44
C LEU A 272 -21.59 -6.36 0.96
N LEU A 273 -20.71 -7.20 1.51
CA LEU A 273 -20.92 -7.81 2.81
C LEU A 273 -19.65 -7.81 3.65
N ASN A 274 -19.77 -7.37 4.91
CA ASN A 274 -18.67 -7.54 5.84
C ASN A 274 -18.51 -9.03 6.16
N LEU A 275 -17.28 -9.54 6.21
CA LEU A 275 -17.00 -10.95 6.48
C LEU A 275 -17.61 -11.42 7.81
N LYS A 276 -17.63 -10.56 8.84
CA LYS A 276 -18.26 -10.87 10.14
C LYS A 276 -19.78 -11.06 10.01
N GLN A 277 -20.44 -10.23 9.21
CA GLN A 277 -21.88 -10.32 8.94
C GLN A 277 -22.21 -11.49 8.00
N GLY A 278 -21.28 -11.90 7.15
CA GLY A 278 -21.39 -13.12 6.33
C GLY A 278 -21.42 -14.43 7.11
N ALA A 279 -21.06 -14.40 8.40
CA ALA A 279 -21.06 -15.58 9.27
C ALA A 279 -22.46 -15.97 9.78
N GLU A 280 -23.47 -15.10 9.68
CA GLU A 280 -24.80 -15.23 10.33
C GLU A 280 -25.78 -16.23 9.67
N GLY A 281 -25.31 -17.23 8.92
CA GLY A 281 -26.23 -18.29 8.43
C GLY A 281 -26.91 -18.05 7.08
N LEU A 282 -26.51 -17.00 6.34
CA LEU A 282 -27.16 -16.62 5.06
C LEU A 282 -27.02 -17.68 3.96
N THR A 283 -27.94 -17.63 2.98
CA THR A 283 -27.89 -18.43 1.76
C THR A 283 -27.93 -17.49 0.55
N LEU A 284 -26.85 -17.44 -0.22
CA LEU A 284 -26.61 -16.48 -1.31
C LEU A 284 -26.52 -17.18 -2.67
N VAL A 285 -27.35 -18.20 -2.90
CA VAL A 285 -27.35 -19.04 -4.12
C VAL A 285 -27.68 -18.28 -5.42
N HIS A 286 -28.14 -17.04 -5.34
CA HIS A 286 -28.33 -16.19 -6.53
C HIS A 286 -27.01 -15.64 -7.10
N ALA A 287 -25.93 -15.67 -6.31
CA ALA A 287 -24.60 -15.27 -6.77
C ALA A 287 -23.84 -16.46 -7.38
N THR A 288 -22.98 -16.17 -8.35
CA THR A 288 -22.03 -17.13 -8.93
C THR A 288 -20.58 -16.71 -8.74
N HIS A 289 -20.34 -15.43 -8.41
CA HIS A 289 -19.00 -14.90 -8.16
C HIS A 289 -18.80 -14.51 -6.71
N VAL A 290 -17.66 -14.88 -6.15
CA VAL A 290 -17.20 -14.50 -4.82
C VAL A 290 -15.96 -13.64 -4.98
N PHE A 291 -15.99 -12.39 -4.52
CA PHE A 291 -14.87 -11.47 -4.60
C PHE A 291 -14.30 -11.25 -3.19
N MET A 292 -13.12 -11.81 -2.93
CA MET A 292 -12.38 -11.62 -1.69
C MET A 292 -11.42 -10.44 -1.87
N VAL A 293 -11.76 -9.31 -1.25
CA VAL A 293 -11.00 -8.08 -1.41
C VAL A 293 -9.63 -8.20 -0.75
N GLU A 294 -9.47 -8.93 0.35
CA GLU A 294 -8.18 -9.11 1.00
C GLU A 294 -7.98 -10.55 1.49
N PRO A 295 -6.74 -10.99 1.75
CA PRO A 295 -6.49 -12.35 2.23
C PRO A 295 -7.07 -12.56 3.63
N ILE A 296 -7.89 -13.61 3.76
CA ILE A 296 -8.50 -14.03 5.03
C ILE A 296 -7.66 -15.15 5.62
N ILE A 297 -6.94 -14.87 6.71
CA ILE A 297 -6.05 -15.85 7.36
C ILE A 297 -6.86 -17.00 8.01
N ASN A 298 -8.03 -16.67 8.56
CA ASN A 298 -8.91 -17.66 9.17
C ASN A 298 -9.63 -18.47 8.08
N ASN A 299 -9.08 -19.65 7.80
CA ASN A 299 -9.60 -20.62 6.83
C ASN A 299 -11.08 -20.98 7.07
N GLY A 300 -11.52 -21.04 8.33
CA GLY A 300 -12.90 -21.34 8.67
C GLY A 300 -13.86 -20.26 8.17
N LEU A 301 -13.53 -18.99 8.40
CA LEU A 301 -14.34 -17.85 7.93
C LEU A 301 -14.32 -17.74 6.39
N ASP A 302 -13.16 -17.95 5.78
CA ASP A 302 -12.99 -17.93 4.33
C ASP A 302 -13.83 -18.99 3.62
N GLN A 303 -13.74 -20.25 4.08
CA GLN A 303 -14.55 -21.36 3.55
C GLN A 303 -16.03 -21.15 3.85
N GLN A 304 -16.38 -20.65 5.03
CA GLN A 304 -17.76 -20.36 5.37
C GLN A 304 -18.36 -19.33 4.42
N ALA A 305 -17.63 -18.25 4.10
CA ALA A 305 -18.06 -17.23 3.15
C ALA A 305 -18.28 -17.79 1.74
N ILE A 306 -17.37 -18.63 1.25
CA ILE A 306 -17.51 -19.32 -0.05
C ILE A 306 -18.73 -20.25 -0.04
N ASN A 307 -18.91 -21.02 1.04
CA ASN A 307 -20.03 -21.96 1.20
C ASN A 307 -21.40 -21.28 1.33
N ARG A 308 -21.48 -19.95 1.51
CA ARG A 308 -22.73 -19.19 1.39
C ARG A 308 -23.29 -19.21 -0.02
N ILE A 309 -22.41 -19.38 -1.01
CA ILE A 309 -22.69 -19.24 -2.44
C ILE A 309 -22.53 -20.61 -3.12
N HIS A 310 -21.41 -21.29 -2.86
CA HIS A 310 -21.17 -22.66 -3.27
C HIS A 310 -21.86 -23.64 -2.30
N ARG A 311 -23.17 -23.84 -2.51
CA ARG A 311 -24.02 -24.68 -1.66
C ARG A 311 -24.86 -25.64 -2.49
N ILE A 312 -25.28 -26.75 -1.88
CA ILE A 312 -26.26 -27.68 -2.42
C ILE A 312 -27.52 -26.89 -2.79
N GLY A 313 -27.88 -26.89 -4.08
CA GLY A 313 -28.96 -26.06 -4.66
C GLY A 313 -28.48 -25.04 -5.71
N GLN A 314 -27.18 -24.76 -5.77
CA GLN A 314 -26.59 -23.99 -6.87
C GLN A 314 -26.37 -24.90 -8.09
N THR A 315 -26.90 -24.50 -9.26
CA THR A 315 -26.75 -25.24 -10.53
C THR A 315 -25.67 -24.64 -11.44
N LYS A 316 -25.28 -23.39 -11.19
CA LYS A 316 -24.25 -22.68 -11.96
C LYS A 316 -22.87 -22.83 -11.31
N LYS A 317 -21.80 -22.78 -12.12
CA LYS A 317 -20.43 -22.83 -11.62
C LYS A 317 -20.15 -21.60 -10.74
N THR A 318 -19.58 -21.84 -9.55
CA THR A 318 -19.13 -20.76 -8.67
C THR A 318 -17.68 -20.41 -8.96
N PHE A 319 -17.36 -19.12 -9.03
CA PHE A 319 -16.02 -18.59 -9.20
C PHE A 319 -15.60 -17.83 -7.95
N VAL A 320 -14.36 -18.04 -7.51
CA VAL A 320 -13.78 -17.34 -6.35
C VAL A 320 -12.59 -16.52 -6.82
N TRP A 321 -12.69 -15.21 -6.66
CA TRP A 321 -11.68 -14.22 -7.01
C TRP A 321 -10.99 -13.75 -5.74
N ARG A 322 -9.66 -13.79 -5.72
CA ARG A 322 -8.84 -13.28 -4.61
C ARG A 322 -7.92 -12.20 -5.12
N TYR A 323 -8.08 -10.99 -4.61
CA TYR A 323 -7.27 -9.86 -5.03
C TYR A 323 -6.08 -9.69 -4.09
N LEU A 324 -4.88 -9.84 -4.64
CA LEU A 324 -3.61 -9.73 -3.91
C LEU A 324 -2.69 -8.75 -4.64
N ILE A 325 -2.04 -7.86 -3.90
CA ILE A 325 -1.01 -6.98 -4.45
C ILE A 325 0.36 -7.66 -4.36
N GLN A 326 1.06 -7.76 -5.50
CA GLN A 326 2.40 -8.33 -5.57
C GLN A 326 3.41 -7.58 -4.70
N ASP A 327 4.38 -8.31 -4.15
CA ASP A 327 5.45 -7.79 -3.29
C ASP A 327 4.97 -7.04 -2.04
N THR A 328 3.74 -7.32 -1.58
CA THR A 328 3.18 -6.75 -0.35
C THR A 328 2.96 -7.81 0.73
N ILE A 329 2.54 -7.33 1.91
CA ILE A 329 2.09 -8.18 3.02
C ILE A 329 0.94 -9.10 2.61
N GLU A 330 0.09 -8.72 1.65
CA GLU A 330 -1.05 -9.54 1.22
C GLU A 330 -0.61 -10.88 0.64
N MET A 331 0.46 -10.91 -0.16
CA MET A 331 1.03 -12.16 -0.66
C MET A 331 1.58 -13.05 0.47
N LYS A 332 2.19 -12.45 1.49
CA LYS A 332 2.72 -13.21 2.64
C LYS A 332 1.58 -13.84 3.43
N LEU A 333 0.51 -13.08 3.67
CA LEU A 333 -0.69 -13.55 4.36
C LEU A 333 -1.40 -14.67 3.59
N ASP A 334 -1.51 -14.55 2.26
CA ASP A 334 -2.11 -15.61 1.46
C ASP A 334 -1.25 -16.89 1.47
N LYS A 335 0.07 -16.78 1.39
CA LYS A 335 0.98 -17.93 1.57
C LYS A 335 0.80 -18.61 2.92
N MET A 336 0.63 -17.85 4.00
CA MET A 336 0.35 -18.41 5.33
C MET A 336 -0.99 -19.13 5.36
N ARG A 337 -2.04 -18.55 4.76
CA ARG A 337 -3.37 -19.18 4.61
C ARG A 337 -3.25 -20.55 3.95
N LEU A 338 -2.49 -20.65 2.85
CA LEU A 338 -2.29 -21.88 2.08
C LEU A 338 -1.46 -22.93 2.83
N LYS A 339 -0.40 -22.51 3.54
CA LYS A 339 0.37 -23.40 4.43
C LYS A 339 -0.52 -24.02 5.50
N ASN A 340 -1.40 -23.22 6.10
CA ASN A 340 -2.36 -23.70 7.10
C ASN A 340 -3.45 -24.62 6.50
N GLN A 341 -3.57 -24.72 5.17
CA GLN A 341 -4.46 -25.64 4.45
C GLN A 341 -3.75 -26.92 4.00
N GLY A 342 -2.45 -27.11 4.31
CA GLY A 342 -1.67 -28.29 3.91
C GLY A 342 -1.22 -28.32 2.44
N GLY A 343 -1.35 -27.20 1.71
CA GLY A 343 -0.95 -27.12 0.31
C GLY A 343 0.50 -26.66 0.12
N ASN A 344 1.46 -27.58 0.29
CA ASN A 344 2.88 -27.26 0.06
C ASN A 344 3.28 -27.34 -1.43
N ASP A 345 2.66 -28.17 -2.25
CA ASP A 345 3.28 -28.56 -3.54
C ASP A 345 2.79 -27.79 -4.79
N VAL A 346 1.62 -27.14 -4.78
CA VAL A 346 1.00 -26.62 -6.02
C VAL A 346 1.51 -25.21 -6.42
N LEU A 347 1.95 -24.42 -5.44
CA LEU A 347 2.39 -23.04 -5.69
C LEU A 347 3.88 -22.90 -5.85
N GLU A 348 4.70 -23.78 -5.27
CA GLU A 348 6.14 -23.74 -5.51
C GLU A 348 6.44 -24.00 -6.99
N ASP A 349 5.73 -24.93 -7.63
CA ASP A 349 5.83 -25.18 -9.07
C ASP A 349 5.27 -24.05 -9.94
N SER A 350 4.13 -23.44 -9.57
CA SER A 350 3.56 -22.32 -10.33
C SER A 350 4.37 -21.02 -10.18
N MET A 351 4.92 -20.77 -8.98
CA MET A 351 5.78 -19.61 -8.72
C MET A 351 7.21 -19.81 -9.24
N ASN A 352 7.73 -21.04 -9.25
CA ASN A 352 9.00 -21.36 -9.90
C ASN A 352 8.86 -21.31 -11.43
N SER A 353 7.72 -21.69 -12.00
CA SER A 353 7.41 -21.49 -13.42
C SER A 353 7.36 -19.99 -13.79
N MET A 354 6.77 -19.15 -12.93
CA MET A 354 6.79 -17.68 -13.10
C MET A 354 8.17 -17.05 -12.84
N ARG A 355 8.95 -17.56 -11.87
CA ARG A 355 10.34 -17.10 -11.64
C ARG A 355 11.28 -17.50 -12.77
N ASN A 356 11.17 -18.72 -13.29
CA ASN A 356 12.01 -19.22 -14.37
C ASN A 356 11.74 -18.50 -15.71
N SER A 357 10.51 -18.01 -15.92
CA SER A 357 10.20 -17.12 -17.06
C SER A 357 10.70 -15.68 -16.85
N LEU A 358 10.84 -15.22 -15.61
CA LEU A 358 11.45 -13.92 -15.24
C LEU A 358 12.99 -13.92 -15.34
N PHE A 359 13.66 -15.07 -15.20
CA PHE A 359 15.13 -15.18 -15.35
C PHE A 359 15.61 -15.16 -16.82
N ALA A 360 14.71 -15.31 -17.80
CA ALA A 360 15.07 -15.33 -19.23
C ALA A 360 15.19 -13.93 -19.89
N LEU A 361 15.00 -12.83 -19.14
CA LEU A 361 15.17 -11.46 -19.63
C LEU A 361 16.00 -10.66 -18.60
N GLY A 362 17.32 -10.57 -18.84
CA GLY A 362 18.36 -10.11 -17.91
C GLY A 362 18.19 -8.70 -17.29
N GLY A 363 18.93 -8.36 -16.23
CA GLY A 363 20.03 -9.09 -15.58
C GLY A 363 20.47 -8.48 -14.23
N ILE A 364 21.39 -9.22 -13.58
CA ILE A 364 22.59 -8.88 -12.75
C ILE A 364 22.50 -7.58 -11.91
N ASP A 365 22.62 -7.59 -10.58
CA ASP A 365 23.79 -8.00 -9.77
C ASP A 365 23.38 -8.76 -8.48
N GLY A 366 24.09 -9.76 -7.94
CA GLY A 366 25.34 -10.42 -8.29
C GLY A 366 25.54 -11.66 -7.38
N GLY A 367 26.24 -12.68 -7.88
CA GLY A 367 26.63 -13.87 -7.11
C GLY A 367 26.89 -15.11 -7.97
N ILE A 368 28.14 -15.25 -8.43
CA ILE A 368 28.89 -16.44 -8.92
C ILE A 368 28.13 -17.42 -9.82
N SER A 369 28.59 -17.54 -11.07
CA SER A 369 27.85 -18.20 -12.16
C SER A 369 28.26 -19.64 -12.50
N SER A 370 29.26 -20.24 -11.83
CA SER A 370 29.59 -21.66 -12.08
C SER A 370 30.26 -22.37 -10.91
N GLN A 371 30.16 -23.71 -10.91
CA GLN A 371 30.81 -24.59 -9.94
C GLN A 371 32.34 -24.73 -10.20
N GLU A 372 32.80 -24.34 -11.38
CA GLU A 372 34.21 -24.36 -11.80
C GLU A 372 34.99 -23.15 -11.26
N GLU A 373 34.37 -21.95 -11.21
CA GLU A 373 34.94 -20.74 -10.54
C GLU A 373 35.13 -20.91 -9.02
N LEU A 374 34.41 -21.84 -8.39
CA LEU A 374 34.49 -22.14 -6.96
C LEU A 374 35.69 -23.04 -6.61
N LEU A 375 36.25 -23.75 -7.60
CA LEU A 375 37.36 -24.71 -7.41
C LEU A 375 38.74 -24.10 -7.70
N GLU A 376 38.84 -23.04 -8.51
CA GLU A 376 40.10 -22.28 -8.75
C GLU A 376 40.50 -21.33 -7.62
N ILE A 377 39.67 -21.17 -6.58
CA ILE A 377 39.95 -20.32 -5.41
C ILE A 377 40.45 -21.17 -4.22
N LEU A 378 40.35 -22.50 -4.31
CA LEU A 378 40.71 -23.43 -3.23
C LEU A 378 41.95 -24.30 -3.52
N ASP A 379 42.67 -24.00 -4.59
CA ASP A 379 44.07 -24.37 -4.89
C ASP A 379 44.67 -23.28 -5.79
#